data_AF-A0A2G6QPU0-F1
#
_entry.id   AF-A0A2G6QPU0-F1
#
_cell.length_a   1.000
_cell.length_b   1.000
_cell.length_c   1.000
_cell.angle_alpha   90.00
_cell.angle_beta   90.00
_cell.angle_gamma   90.00
#
_symmetry.space_group_name_H-M   'P 1'
#
loop_
_entity.id
_entity.type
_entity.pdbx_description
1 polymer ?
#
loop_
_entity_poly.entity_id
_entity_poly.type
_entity_poly.pdbx_seq_one_letter_code
_entity_poly.pdbx_strand_id
1 'polypeptide(L)'
;MKNEIVQRLKKIEATLNEALPKTEDWSKKSFFDTPYHVSNQHFAPLLEINRDLMLRGGKRWRPLLLILSAELENASTKKAYQLIPLIEFIHTASLIHDDIEDNSQMRRGDLSVHLKYGVDSALNAGAWLYFHALSIINRYDGTELEKAQIYRFAISTISALHLGQAMDIKWHREPDYIPSACEYEAMISLKTGALSELAGKLGVFCETQDYKKAIQLGKILQNLGIAFQVLDDITNITDGNKGKNRGDDIVEGKKSLPVILHLEENPSDILRITKYFADAKMAGVDSDAVKDCITLLQSGVGIEKARDYAKKRLSFVSTGIQDMYGNSAAVKTLIEFIEYLNKV
;
A
#
# COMPACT_ATOMS: atom_id res chain seq x y z
N MET A 1 -13.47 13.77 -16.09
CA MET A 1 -13.03 12.75 -15.10
C MET A 1 -12.41 11.46 -15.69
N LYS A 2 -13.14 10.47 -16.26
CA LYS A 2 -12.51 9.18 -16.67
C LYS A 2 -11.32 9.37 -17.60
N ASN A 3 -11.45 10.21 -18.63
CA ASN A 3 -10.37 10.49 -19.59
C ASN A 3 -9.17 11.19 -18.93
N GLU A 4 -9.42 12.10 -18.00
CA GLU A 4 -8.41 12.86 -17.26
C GLU A 4 -7.64 12.02 -16.23
N ILE A 5 -8.32 11.12 -15.51
CA ILE A 5 -7.67 10.15 -14.62
C ILE A 5 -6.81 9.19 -15.44
N VAL A 6 -7.32 8.71 -16.59
CA VAL A 6 -6.56 7.84 -17.50
C VAL A 6 -5.30 8.54 -18.03
N GLN A 7 -5.37 9.84 -18.35
CA GLN A 7 -4.19 10.61 -18.76
C GLN A 7 -3.15 10.73 -17.64
N ARG A 8 -3.58 11.01 -16.40
CA ARG A 8 -2.68 11.04 -15.23
C ARG A 8 -2.02 9.68 -15.00
N LEU A 9 -2.80 8.59 -15.05
CA LEU A 9 -2.28 7.22 -14.92
C LEU A 9 -1.26 6.89 -16.02
N LYS A 10 -1.51 7.27 -17.28
CA LYS A 10 -0.53 7.10 -18.37
C LYS A 10 0.77 7.85 -18.08
N LYS A 11 0.69 9.09 -17.56
CA LYS A 11 1.88 9.87 -17.20
C LYS A 11 2.61 9.27 -16.00
N ILE A 12 1.88 8.78 -15.00
CA ILE A 12 2.44 8.03 -13.86
C ILE A 12 3.22 6.80 -14.36
N GLU A 13 2.63 5.98 -15.24
CA GLU A 13 3.29 4.81 -15.82
C GLU A 13 4.53 5.21 -16.63
N ALA A 14 4.47 6.29 -17.41
CA ALA A 14 5.65 6.79 -18.12
C ALA A 14 6.77 7.20 -17.15
N THR A 15 6.45 7.96 -16.10
CA THR A 15 7.41 8.36 -15.07
C THR A 15 8.03 7.17 -14.34
N LEU A 16 7.24 6.14 -14.01
CA LEU A 16 7.74 4.93 -13.37
C LEU A 16 8.66 4.13 -14.30
N ASN A 17 8.31 4.02 -15.57
CA ASN A 17 9.14 3.33 -16.57
C ASN A 17 10.47 4.05 -16.83
N GLU A 18 10.47 5.39 -16.79
CA GLU A 18 11.70 6.18 -16.88
C GLU A 18 12.56 6.04 -15.61
N ALA A 19 11.93 5.92 -14.45
CA ALA A 19 12.61 5.75 -13.17
C ALA A 19 13.14 4.32 -12.93
N LEU A 20 12.62 3.31 -13.63
CA LEU A 20 13.10 1.91 -13.66
C LEU A 20 13.89 1.65 -14.95
N PRO A 21 15.19 1.91 -14.98
CA PRO A 21 15.89 2.08 -16.23
C PRO A 21 16.33 0.73 -16.81
N LYS A 22 16.71 0.75 -18.09
CA LYS A 22 17.19 -0.43 -18.82
C LYS A 22 18.68 -0.60 -18.55
N THR A 23 19.13 -1.85 -18.51
CA THR A 23 20.38 -2.34 -17.89
C THR A 23 21.66 -1.51 -18.09
N GLU A 24 21.86 -0.80 -19.19
CA GLU A 24 23.15 -0.17 -19.52
C GLU A 24 23.39 1.23 -18.91
N ASP A 25 22.39 2.13 -18.94
CA ASP A 25 22.56 3.52 -18.46
C ASP A 25 22.35 3.66 -16.94
N TRP A 26 21.84 2.61 -16.32
CA TRP A 26 21.29 2.68 -14.98
C TRP A 26 22.31 2.46 -13.88
N SER A 27 23.28 1.58 -14.11
CA SER A 27 24.27 1.22 -13.12
C SER A 27 24.99 2.47 -12.60
N LYS A 28 25.31 3.39 -13.51
CA LYS A 28 25.92 4.70 -13.23
C LYS A 28 25.01 5.68 -12.48
N LYS A 29 23.68 5.52 -12.56
CA LYS A 29 22.70 6.45 -11.96
C LYS A 29 22.22 6.03 -10.57
N SER A 30 22.39 4.76 -10.23
CA SER A 30 21.80 4.16 -9.02
C SER A 30 22.82 3.49 -8.12
N PHE A 31 23.98 3.17 -8.66
CA PHE A 31 25.13 2.77 -7.86
C PHE A 31 26.18 3.88 -7.92
N PHE A 32 26.94 3.99 -6.84
CA PHE A 32 28.19 4.75 -6.77
C PHE A 32 29.22 4.16 -7.75
N ASP A 33 30.40 4.77 -7.85
CA ASP A 33 31.50 4.24 -8.68
C ASP A 33 31.73 2.76 -8.38
N THR A 34 31.29 1.91 -9.32
CA THR A 34 31.34 0.46 -9.15
C THR A 34 32.73 -0.06 -9.51
N PRO A 35 33.31 -0.98 -8.71
CA PRO A 35 34.60 -1.59 -9.03
C PRO A 35 34.62 -2.24 -10.42
N TYR A 36 35.81 -2.32 -11.04
CA TYR A 36 36.01 -2.80 -12.42
C TYR A 36 35.36 -4.15 -12.74
N HIS A 37 35.26 -5.06 -11.75
CA HIS A 37 34.68 -6.39 -11.95
C HIS A 37 33.15 -6.46 -11.76
N VAL A 38 32.50 -5.35 -11.40
CA VAL A 38 31.04 -5.27 -11.40
C VAL A 38 30.56 -5.08 -12.84
N SER A 39 29.60 -5.90 -13.26
CA SER A 39 29.14 -5.99 -14.65
C SER A 39 27.62 -6.06 -14.67
N ASN A 40 27.01 -5.85 -15.84
CA ASN A 40 25.56 -5.90 -16.01
C ASN A 40 24.92 -7.19 -15.49
N GLN A 41 25.64 -8.31 -15.51
CA GLN A 41 25.15 -9.59 -15.03
C GLN A 41 24.94 -9.61 -13.51
N HIS A 42 25.68 -8.79 -12.75
CA HIS A 42 25.56 -8.73 -11.29
C HIS A 42 24.34 -7.95 -10.80
N PHE A 43 23.88 -6.95 -11.57
CA PHE A 43 22.71 -6.13 -11.20
C PHE A 43 21.44 -6.42 -12.02
N ALA A 44 21.55 -7.17 -13.14
CA ALA A 44 20.39 -7.60 -13.90
C ALA A 44 19.34 -8.35 -13.04
N PRO A 45 19.71 -9.29 -12.14
CA PRO A 45 18.71 -9.99 -11.31
C PRO A 45 17.93 -9.04 -10.38
N LEU A 46 18.60 -8.07 -9.76
CA LEU A 46 17.98 -7.03 -8.93
C LEU A 46 16.94 -6.23 -9.72
N LEU A 47 17.29 -5.84 -10.94
CA LEU A 47 16.40 -5.08 -11.82
C LEU A 47 15.25 -5.92 -12.34
N GLU A 48 15.50 -7.16 -12.73
CA GLU A 48 14.51 -8.06 -13.30
C GLU A 48 13.36 -8.30 -12.33
N ILE A 49 13.67 -8.60 -11.07
CA ILE A 49 12.66 -8.84 -10.01
C ILE A 49 11.78 -7.60 -9.81
N ASN A 50 12.41 -6.43 -9.64
CA ASN A 50 11.69 -5.19 -9.41
C ASN A 50 10.86 -4.78 -10.64
N ARG A 51 11.39 -4.99 -11.85
CA ARG A 51 10.66 -4.72 -13.10
C ARG A 51 9.50 -5.69 -13.29
N ASP A 52 9.67 -6.97 -12.99
CA ASP A 52 8.60 -7.97 -13.10
C ASP A 52 7.39 -7.50 -12.28
N LEU A 53 7.55 -7.33 -10.96
CA LEU A 53 6.42 -6.94 -10.12
C LEU A 53 5.83 -5.56 -10.48
N MET A 54 6.68 -4.60 -10.87
CA MET A 54 6.22 -3.29 -11.32
C MET A 54 5.40 -3.38 -12.61
N LEU A 55 5.84 -4.17 -13.59
CA LEU A 55 5.19 -4.29 -14.90
C LEU A 55 3.93 -5.15 -14.90
N ARG A 56 3.70 -5.95 -13.85
CA ARG A 56 2.40 -6.60 -13.59
C ARG A 56 1.24 -5.61 -13.36
N GLY A 57 1.52 -4.31 -13.36
CA GLY A 57 0.51 -3.25 -13.27
C GLY A 57 0.09 -2.96 -11.83
N GLY A 58 -1.17 -2.60 -11.64
CA GLY A 58 -1.72 -2.17 -10.35
C GLY A 58 -2.61 -0.95 -10.50
N LYS A 59 -3.41 -0.63 -9.48
CA LYS A 59 -4.34 0.52 -9.54
C LYS A 59 -3.62 1.88 -9.57
N ARG A 60 -2.33 1.94 -9.20
CA ARG A 60 -1.50 3.15 -9.04
C ARG A 60 -2.20 4.29 -8.29
N TRP A 61 -3.04 3.91 -7.33
CA TRP A 61 -3.93 4.87 -6.66
C TRP A 61 -3.15 5.78 -5.70
N ARG A 62 -2.04 5.32 -5.11
CA ARG A 62 -1.18 6.14 -4.23
C ARG A 62 -0.37 7.19 -4.99
N PRO A 63 0.30 6.87 -6.12
CA PRO A 63 0.86 7.89 -7.01
C PRO A 63 -0.19 8.87 -7.55
N LEU A 64 -1.38 8.37 -7.91
CA LEU A 64 -2.46 9.25 -8.34
C LEU A 64 -2.93 10.18 -7.22
N LEU A 65 -3.01 9.68 -5.98
CA LEU A 65 -3.34 10.47 -4.80
C LEU A 65 -2.32 11.59 -4.56
N LEU A 66 -1.03 11.32 -4.74
CA LEU A 66 0.03 12.34 -4.69
C LEU A 66 -0.24 13.47 -5.70
N ILE A 67 -0.52 13.12 -6.95
CA ILE A 67 -0.79 14.11 -8.01
C ILE A 67 -2.06 14.92 -7.71
N LEU A 68 -3.16 14.25 -7.35
CA LEU A 68 -4.42 14.93 -7.03
C LEU A 68 -4.28 15.83 -5.79
N SER A 69 -3.44 15.44 -4.82
CA SER A 69 -3.12 16.28 -3.65
C SER A 69 -2.34 17.53 -4.04
N ALA A 70 -1.40 17.43 -4.98
CA ALA A 70 -0.67 18.59 -5.51
C ALA A 70 -1.57 19.54 -6.32
N GLU A 71 -2.58 19.01 -7.02
CA GLU A 71 -3.56 19.81 -7.76
C GLU A 71 -4.46 20.66 -6.85
N LEU A 72 -4.66 20.27 -5.59
CA LEU A 72 -5.37 21.09 -4.60
C LEU A 72 -4.68 22.43 -4.35
N GLU A 73 -3.37 22.51 -4.58
CA GLU A 73 -2.56 23.72 -4.40
C GLU A 73 -2.54 24.64 -5.64
N ASN A 74 -3.30 24.31 -6.70
CA ASN A 74 -3.32 25.03 -7.98
C ASN A 74 -1.93 25.21 -8.62
N ALA A 75 -1.03 24.24 -8.39
CA ALA A 75 0.35 24.27 -8.86
C ALA A 75 0.58 23.41 -10.11
N SER A 76 1.78 23.51 -10.70
CA SER A 76 2.12 22.85 -11.99
C SER A 76 2.17 21.32 -11.93
N THR A 77 2.18 20.72 -10.73
CA THR A 77 2.40 19.29 -10.44
C THR A 77 3.75 18.73 -10.90
N LYS A 78 4.62 19.53 -11.54
CA LYS A 78 5.89 19.06 -12.12
C LYS A 78 6.79 18.43 -11.04
N LYS A 79 6.85 19.05 -9.86
CA LYS A 79 7.61 18.54 -8.70
C LYS A 79 6.96 17.28 -8.13
N ALA A 80 5.62 17.24 -8.03
CA ALA A 80 4.90 16.04 -7.61
C ALA A 80 5.19 14.82 -8.50
N TYR A 81 5.23 15.00 -9.84
CA TYR A 81 5.57 13.91 -10.76
C TYR A 81 6.97 13.32 -10.49
N GLN A 82 7.97 14.14 -10.13
CA GLN A 82 9.31 13.64 -9.81
C GLN A 82 9.34 12.72 -8.57
N LEU A 83 8.35 12.83 -7.68
CA LEU A 83 8.24 12.03 -6.45
C LEU A 83 7.35 10.79 -6.59
N ILE A 84 6.73 10.56 -7.75
CA ILE A 84 5.96 9.32 -8.02
C ILE A 84 6.79 8.06 -7.75
N PRO A 85 8.04 7.94 -8.22
CA PRO A 85 8.82 6.73 -7.98
C PRO A 85 9.12 6.50 -6.50
N LEU A 86 9.26 7.55 -5.69
CA LEU A 86 9.45 7.42 -4.24
C LEU A 86 8.28 6.67 -3.60
N ILE A 87 7.03 7.03 -3.93
CA ILE A 87 5.83 6.37 -3.41
C ILE A 87 5.71 4.92 -3.90
N GLU A 88 5.79 4.72 -5.22
CA GLU A 88 5.50 3.41 -5.81
C GLU A 88 6.63 2.40 -5.56
N PHE A 89 7.89 2.83 -5.45
CA PHE A 89 9.00 1.95 -5.10
C PHE A 89 8.95 1.52 -3.64
N ILE A 90 8.58 2.43 -2.70
CA ILE A 90 8.32 2.04 -1.31
C ILE A 90 7.18 1.01 -1.26
N HIS A 91 6.08 1.24 -2.00
CA HIS A 91 4.97 0.29 -2.05
C HIS A 91 5.38 -1.07 -2.61
N THR A 92 6.13 -1.07 -3.71
CA THR A 92 6.52 -2.30 -4.40
C THR A 92 7.53 -3.08 -3.57
N ALA A 93 8.48 -2.38 -2.93
CA ALA A 93 9.42 -2.99 -2.00
C ALA A 93 8.67 -3.68 -0.86
N SER A 94 7.67 -3.00 -0.26
CA SER A 94 6.86 -3.60 0.81
C SER A 94 6.13 -4.85 0.33
N LEU A 95 5.54 -4.84 -0.88
CA LEU A 95 4.88 -6.04 -1.43
C LEU A 95 5.83 -7.22 -1.60
N ILE A 96 7.08 -6.99 -2.01
CA ILE A 96 8.07 -8.08 -2.18
C ILE A 96 8.39 -8.72 -0.84
N HIS A 97 8.62 -7.91 0.20
CA HIS A 97 8.90 -8.40 1.55
C HIS A 97 7.67 -9.06 2.17
N ASP A 98 6.50 -8.43 2.08
CA ASP A 98 5.22 -8.97 2.57
C ASP A 98 4.95 -10.35 1.93
N ASP A 99 5.14 -10.51 0.60
CA ASP A 99 4.93 -11.79 -0.09
C ASP A 99 5.84 -12.91 0.47
N ILE A 100 7.07 -12.59 0.89
CA ILE A 100 7.99 -13.55 1.53
C ILE A 100 7.52 -13.87 2.95
N GLU A 101 7.19 -12.84 3.72
CA GLU A 101 6.79 -12.95 5.12
C GLU A 101 5.49 -13.75 5.29
N ASP A 102 4.55 -13.54 4.37
CA ASP A 102 3.23 -14.20 4.35
C ASP A 102 3.24 -15.53 3.57
N ASN A 103 4.36 -15.89 2.90
CA ASN A 103 4.46 -17.03 1.98
C ASN A 103 3.40 -17.02 0.85
N SER A 104 3.01 -15.83 0.40
CA SER A 104 1.98 -15.64 -0.61
C SER A 104 2.38 -16.30 -1.93
N GLN A 105 1.51 -17.12 -2.53
CA GLN A 105 1.83 -17.86 -3.76
C GLN A 105 1.75 -16.99 -5.02
N MET A 106 0.79 -16.06 -5.06
CA MET A 106 0.44 -15.28 -6.24
C MET A 106 0.41 -13.79 -5.93
N ARG A 107 0.89 -12.99 -6.88
CA ARG A 107 0.83 -11.53 -6.82
C ARG A 107 0.50 -10.96 -8.20
N ARG A 108 -0.64 -10.25 -8.28
CA ARG A 108 -1.15 -9.60 -9.50
C ARG A 108 -1.30 -10.58 -10.68
N GLY A 109 -1.78 -11.79 -10.41
CA GLY A 109 -2.08 -12.81 -11.43
C GLY A 109 -0.88 -13.64 -11.92
N ASP A 110 0.31 -13.49 -11.33
CA ASP A 110 1.50 -14.33 -11.59
C ASP A 110 2.15 -14.77 -10.26
N LEU A 111 3.03 -15.77 -10.29
CA LEU A 111 3.74 -16.29 -9.11
C LEU A 111 4.48 -15.17 -8.38
N SER A 112 4.44 -15.18 -7.06
CA SER A 112 5.20 -14.24 -6.23
C SER A 112 6.69 -14.30 -6.56
N VAL A 113 7.38 -13.15 -6.50
CA VAL A 113 8.75 -13.05 -7.00
C VAL A 113 9.74 -13.95 -6.26
N HIS A 114 9.50 -14.25 -4.98
CA HIS A 114 10.36 -15.15 -4.20
C HIS A 114 10.24 -16.61 -4.63
N LEU A 115 9.09 -17.02 -5.17
CA LEU A 115 8.91 -18.35 -5.77
C LEU A 115 9.52 -18.44 -7.16
N LYS A 116 9.45 -17.33 -7.92
CA LYS A 116 9.96 -17.26 -9.29
C LYS A 116 11.48 -17.12 -9.38
N TYR A 117 12.07 -16.33 -8.48
CA TYR A 117 13.48 -15.94 -8.53
C TYR A 117 14.31 -16.39 -7.33
N GLY A 118 13.68 -17.00 -6.31
CA GLY A 118 14.33 -17.38 -5.06
C GLY A 118 14.18 -16.32 -3.96
N VAL A 119 14.10 -16.79 -2.71
CA VAL A 119 13.86 -15.96 -1.52
C VAL A 119 14.99 -14.96 -1.28
N ASP A 120 16.24 -15.41 -1.42
CA ASP A 120 17.44 -14.59 -1.25
C ASP A 120 17.48 -13.41 -2.24
N SER A 121 17.19 -13.69 -3.51
CA SER A 121 17.18 -12.70 -4.58
C SER A 121 16.03 -11.71 -4.42
N ALA A 122 14.84 -12.20 -4.08
CA ALA A 122 13.67 -11.35 -3.83
C ALA A 122 13.86 -10.44 -2.61
N LEU A 123 14.38 -10.98 -1.49
CA LEU A 123 14.67 -10.21 -0.28
C LEU A 123 15.66 -9.08 -0.56
N ASN A 124 16.76 -9.40 -1.27
CA ASN A 124 17.76 -8.40 -1.64
C ASN A 124 17.19 -7.34 -2.61
N ALA A 125 16.36 -7.76 -3.58
CA ALA A 125 15.71 -6.86 -4.53
C ALA A 125 14.73 -5.89 -3.88
N GLY A 126 13.91 -6.38 -2.94
CA GLY A 126 13.01 -5.53 -2.17
C GLY A 126 13.77 -4.54 -1.28
N ALA A 127 14.82 -5.00 -0.58
CA ALA A 127 15.65 -4.14 0.27
C ALA A 127 16.33 -3.03 -0.53
N TRP A 128 16.92 -3.40 -1.67
CA TRP A 128 17.54 -2.45 -2.57
C TRP A 128 16.53 -1.42 -3.13
N LEU A 129 15.30 -1.84 -3.45
CA LEU A 129 14.28 -0.93 -3.98
C LEU A 129 13.88 0.18 -2.99
N TYR A 130 13.90 -0.08 -1.68
CA TYR A 130 13.74 0.99 -0.67
C TYR A 130 14.84 2.06 -0.77
N PHE A 131 16.10 1.66 -0.88
CA PHE A 131 17.21 2.60 -1.03
C PHE A 131 17.12 3.35 -2.36
N HIS A 132 16.69 2.67 -3.42
CA HIS A 132 16.47 3.31 -4.69
C HIS A 132 15.35 4.35 -4.64
N ALA A 133 14.26 4.06 -3.93
CA ALA A 133 13.18 5.01 -3.68
C ALA A 133 13.70 6.31 -3.04
N LEU A 134 14.56 6.19 -2.01
CA LEU A 134 15.17 7.35 -1.36
C LEU A 134 16.14 8.10 -2.30
N SER A 135 16.84 7.40 -3.20
CA SER A 135 17.75 8.03 -4.18
C SER A 135 17.02 8.97 -5.15
N ILE A 136 15.71 8.82 -5.34
CA ILE A 136 14.88 9.74 -6.14
C ILE A 136 14.97 11.17 -5.62
N ILE A 137 15.09 11.34 -4.31
CA ILE A 137 15.15 12.63 -3.63
C ILE A 137 16.42 13.40 -4.04
N ASN A 138 17.51 12.71 -4.35
CA ASN A 138 18.75 13.37 -4.79
C ASN A 138 18.57 14.09 -6.14
N ARG A 139 17.71 13.55 -7.01
CA ARG A 139 17.40 14.08 -8.34
C ARG A 139 16.19 15.02 -8.35
N TYR A 140 15.57 15.23 -7.19
CA TYR A 140 14.44 16.15 -7.05
C TYR A 140 14.88 17.59 -7.28
N ASP A 141 14.10 18.31 -8.08
CA ASP A 141 14.31 19.73 -8.41
C ASP A 141 13.84 20.62 -7.26
N GLY A 142 14.66 20.69 -6.21
CA GLY A 142 14.41 21.48 -5.01
C GLY A 142 15.68 21.80 -4.23
N THR A 143 15.55 22.69 -3.26
CA THR A 143 16.62 23.06 -2.32
C THR A 143 17.01 21.87 -1.45
N GLU A 144 18.22 21.89 -0.89
CA GLU A 144 18.68 20.83 0.03
C GLU A 144 17.80 20.74 1.30
N LEU A 145 17.18 21.84 1.72
CA LEU A 145 16.22 21.83 2.83
C LEU A 145 14.92 21.11 2.46
N GLU A 146 14.38 21.34 1.24
CA GLU A 146 13.22 20.61 0.73
C GLU A 146 13.52 19.11 0.63
N LYS A 147 14.67 18.75 0.04
CA LYS A 147 15.11 17.35 -0.08
C LYS A 147 15.26 16.68 1.29
N ALA A 148 15.91 17.34 2.24
CA ALA A 148 16.06 16.81 3.60
C ALA A 148 14.71 16.59 4.29
N GLN A 149 13.72 17.46 4.05
CA GLN A 149 12.39 17.29 4.61
C GLN A 149 11.61 16.15 3.95
N ILE A 150 11.68 16.00 2.62
CA ILE A 150 11.10 14.87 1.89
C ILE A 150 11.73 13.56 2.37
N TYR A 151 13.05 13.53 2.58
CA TYR A 151 13.75 12.38 3.14
C TYR A 151 13.25 12.02 4.54
N ARG A 152 13.07 13.01 5.43
CA ARG A 152 12.49 12.79 6.76
C ARG A 152 11.07 12.20 6.71
N PHE A 153 10.23 12.68 5.78
CA PHE A 153 8.91 12.08 5.59
C PHE A 153 9.00 10.64 5.10
N ALA A 154 9.82 10.37 4.09
CA ALA A 154 9.98 9.04 3.52
C ALA A 154 10.51 8.02 4.55
N ILE A 155 11.58 8.35 5.27
CA ILE A 155 12.17 7.43 6.25
C ILE A 155 11.23 7.17 7.43
N SER A 156 10.49 8.19 7.89
CA SER A 156 9.48 8.02 8.93
C SER A 156 8.35 7.10 8.46
N THR A 157 7.93 7.21 7.20
CA THR A 157 6.91 6.31 6.62
C THR A 157 7.44 4.89 6.48
N ILE A 158 8.66 4.68 5.99
CA ILE A 158 9.25 3.33 5.87
C ILE A 158 9.33 2.66 7.25
N SER A 159 9.79 3.38 8.28
CA SER A 159 9.82 2.86 9.65
C SER A 159 8.41 2.51 10.18
N ALA A 160 7.41 3.35 9.90
CA ALA A 160 6.03 3.08 10.27
C ALA A 160 5.49 1.82 9.58
N LEU A 161 5.73 1.65 8.27
CA LEU A 161 5.30 0.47 7.53
C LEU A 161 5.84 -0.83 8.15
N HIS A 162 7.14 -0.86 8.48
CA HIS A 162 7.77 -2.03 9.10
C HIS A 162 7.27 -2.28 10.52
N LEU A 163 6.99 -1.23 11.30
CA LEU A 163 6.38 -1.40 12.62
C LEU A 163 4.96 -1.98 12.52
N GLY A 164 4.15 -1.49 11.57
CA GLY A 164 2.84 -2.06 11.28
C GLY A 164 2.93 -3.53 10.84
N GLN A 165 3.89 -3.85 9.97
CA GLN A 165 4.12 -5.22 9.54
C GLN A 165 4.60 -6.13 10.69
N ALA A 166 5.44 -5.63 11.59
CA ALA A 166 5.86 -6.38 12.77
C ALA A 166 4.68 -6.72 13.70
N MET A 167 3.70 -5.82 13.84
CA MET A 167 2.46 -6.10 14.58
C MET A 167 1.67 -7.23 13.91
N ASP A 168 1.49 -7.18 12.59
CA ASP A 168 0.73 -8.18 11.85
C ASP A 168 1.41 -9.57 11.86
N ILE A 169 2.74 -9.60 11.70
CA ILE A 169 3.55 -10.83 11.83
C ILE A 169 3.38 -11.46 13.22
N LYS A 170 3.38 -10.65 14.29
CA LYS A 170 3.14 -11.15 15.65
C LYS A 170 1.79 -11.87 15.70
N TRP A 171 0.76 -11.26 15.14
CA TRP A 171 -0.59 -11.84 15.13
C TRP A 171 -0.66 -13.11 14.31
N HIS A 172 0.05 -13.20 13.18
CA HIS A 172 0.15 -14.44 12.39
C HIS A 172 0.86 -15.56 13.17
N ARG A 173 1.91 -15.23 13.93
CA ARG A 173 2.71 -16.21 14.69
C ARG A 173 2.07 -16.68 16.00
N GLU A 174 1.09 -15.94 16.51
CA GLU A 174 0.37 -16.27 17.74
C GLU A 174 -1.13 -16.52 17.42
N PRO A 175 -1.52 -17.73 16.95
CA PRO A 175 -2.88 -18.02 16.51
C PRO A 175 -3.95 -17.70 17.57
N ASP A 176 -3.64 -17.98 18.84
CA ASP A 176 -4.56 -17.78 19.97
C ASP A 176 -4.70 -16.31 20.41
N TYR A 177 -3.81 -15.43 19.95
CA TYR A 177 -3.88 -14.01 20.24
C TYR A 177 -4.83 -13.30 19.27
N ILE A 178 -5.92 -12.73 19.78
CA ILE A 178 -6.87 -11.91 19.02
C ILE A 178 -6.65 -10.44 19.39
N PRO A 179 -6.20 -9.58 18.45
CA PRO A 179 -6.03 -8.15 18.73
C PRO A 179 -7.38 -7.47 18.94
N SER A 180 -7.39 -6.45 19.80
CA SER A 180 -8.52 -5.53 19.93
C SER A 180 -8.70 -4.64 18.69
N ALA A 181 -9.89 -4.06 18.50
CA ALA A 181 -10.10 -3.06 17.45
C ALA A 181 -9.14 -1.85 17.54
N CYS A 182 -8.69 -1.49 18.74
CA CYS A 182 -7.68 -0.43 18.94
C CYS A 182 -6.28 -0.84 18.45
N GLU A 183 -5.87 -2.08 18.72
CA GLU A 183 -4.61 -2.62 18.21
C GLU A 183 -4.63 -2.77 16.69
N TYR A 184 -5.76 -3.21 16.13
CA TYR A 184 -6.02 -3.18 14.69
C TYR A 184 -5.82 -1.79 14.10
N GLU A 185 -6.45 -0.78 14.69
CA GLU A 185 -6.36 0.60 14.20
C GLU A 185 -4.92 1.12 14.21
N ALA A 186 -4.15 0.82 15.26
CA ALA A 186 -2.74 1.18 15.32
C ALA A 186 -1.93 0.48 14.23
N MET A 187 -2.11 -0.83 14.06
CA MET A 187 -1.43 -1.61 13.03
C MET A 187 -1.76 -1.07 11.64
N ILE A 188 -3.03 -0.92 11.29
CA ILE A 188 -3.43 -0.57 9.92
C ILE A 188 -3.06 0.86 9.55
N SER A 189 -3.08 1.78 10.53
CA SER A 189 -2.59 3.16 10.38
C SER A 189 -1.11 3.19 9.97
N LEU A 190 -0.33 2.25 10.49
CA LEU A 190 1.10 2.10 10.22
C LEU A 190 1.36 1.30 8.93
N LYS A 191 0.82 0.08 8.81
CA LYS A 191 1.05 -0.85 7.69
C LYS A 191 0.50 -0.35 6.36
N THR A 192 -0.65 0.33 6.36
CA THR A 192 -1.31 0.79 5.12
C THR A 192 -1.52 2.30 5.07
N GLY A 193 -1.97 2.91 6.17
CA GLY A 193 -2.29 4.34 6.24
C GLY A 193 -1.08 5.23 5.94
N ALA A 194 0.09 4.89 6.50
CA ALA A 194 1.29 5.72 6.49
C ALA A 194 1.80 6.09 5.08
N LEU A 195 1.63 5.21 4.08
CA LEU A 195 2.05 5.51 2.71
C LEU A 195 1.07 6.44 1.98
N SER A 196 -0.21 6.39 2.35
CA SER A 196 -1.24 7.31 1.86
C SER A 196 -1.07 8.69 2.48
N GLU A 197 -0.71 8.73 3.76
CA GLU A 197 -0.29 9.95 4.46
C GLU A 197 0.93 10.58 3.79
N LEU A 198 1.94 9.78 3.40
CA LEU A 198 3.10 10.29 2.68
C LEU A 198 2.71 10.92 1.34
N ALA A 199 1.84 10.28 0.56
CA ALA A 199 1.36 10.83 -0.71
C ALA A 199 0.69 12.22 -0.50
N GLY A 200 -0.14 12.36 0.54
CA GLY A 200 -0.75 13.63 0.91
C GLY A 200 0.25 14.70 1.34
N LYS A 201 1.19 14.34 2.23
CA LYS A 201 2.26 15.25 2.69
C LYS A 201 3.08 15.78 1.52
N LEU A 202 3.53 14.87 0.64
CA LEU A 202 4.36 15.24 -0.50
C LEU A 202 3.58 16.08 -1.50
N GLY A 203 2.29 15.81 -1.74
CA GLY A 203 1.46 16.58 -2.66
C GLY A 203 1.41 18.07 -2.30
N VAL A 204 1.26 18.39 -1.01
CA VAL A 204 1.28 19.78 -0.53
C VAL A 204 2.70 20.33 -0.47
N PHE A 205 3.61 19.59 0.16
CA PHE A 205 4.93 20.09 0.52
C PHE A 205 5.80 20.38 -0.72
N CYS A 206 5.70 19.56 -1.77
CA CYS A 206 6.53 19.75 -2.96
C CYS A 206 6.18 21.02 -3.76
N GLU A 207 4.95 21.51 -3.64
CA GLU A 207 4.47 22.69 -4.36
C GLU A 207 4.50 23.97 -3.49
N THR A 208 4.30 23.85 -2.18
CA THR A 208 4.11 25.02 -1.29
C THR A 208 5.18 25.20 -0.21
N GLN A 209 5.90 24.13 0.13
CA GLN A 209 6.77 24.04 1.30
C GLN A 209 6.05 24.29 2.65
N ASP A 210 4.70 24.33 2.67
CA ASP A 210 3.93 24.49 3.91
C ASP A 210 3.89 23.16 4.67
N TYR A 211 4.78 23.06 5.67
CA TYR A 211 4.87 21.89 6.51
C TYR A 211 3.58 21.60 7.29
N LYS A 212 2.91 22.62 7.84
CA LYS A 212 1.73 22.41 8.69
C LYS A 212 0.56 21.88 7.86
N LYS A 213 0.34 22.49 6.70
CA LYS A 213 -0.69 22.08 5.75
C LYS A 213 -0.41 20.67 5.20
N ALA A 214 0.85 20.34 4.91
CA ALA A 214 1.26 19.00 4.50
C ALA A 214 0.96 17.94 5.57
N ILE A 215 1.28 18.20 6.84
CA ILE A 215 0.95 17.29 7.94
C ILE A 215 -0.57 17.12 8.07
N GLN A 216 -1.34 18.21 7.96
CA GLN A 216 -2.79 18.17 8.08
C GLN A 216 -3.43 17.32 6.96
N LEU A 217 -3.10 17.59 5.69
CA LEU A 217 -3.62 16.80 4.58
C LEU A 217 -3.15 15.34 4.66
N GLY A 218 -1.89 15.11 5.06
CA GLY A 218 -1.36 13.77 5.29
C GLY A 218 -2.22 12.95 6.26
N LYS A 219 -2.54 13.50 7.43
CA LYS A 219 -3.39 12.81 8.44
C LYS A 219 -4.81 12.53 7.92
N ILE A 220 -5.37 13.46 7.15
CA ILE A 220 -6.66 13.24 6.49
C ILE A 220 -6.53 12.06 5.53
N LEU A 221 -5.54 12.05 4.65
CA LEU A 221 -5.36 11.00 3.65
C LEU A 221 -4.84 9.66 4.21
N GLN A 222 -4.32 9.62 5.43
CA GLN A 222 -4.07 8.37 6.16
C GLN A 222 -5.37 7.56 6.32
N ASN A 223 -6.49 8.24 6.61
CA ASN A 223 -7.80 7.62 6.79
C ASN A 223 -8.32 6.98 5.51
N LEU A 224 -7.97 7.53 4.34
CA LEU A 224 -8.28 6.93 3.04
C LEU A 224 -7.58 5.57 2.88
N GLY A 225 -6.29 5.50 3.24
CA GLY A 225 -5.55 4.24 3.20
C GLY A 225 -6.12 3.17 4.13
N ILE A 226 -6.54 3.57 5.34
CA ILE A 226 -7.18 2.67 6.30
C ILE A 226 -8.52 2.17 5.78
N ALA A 227 -9.39 3.07 5.31
CA ALA A 227 -10.69 2.71 4.75
C ALA A 227 -10.55 1.77 3.54
N PHE A 228 -9.58 2.03 2.67
CA PHE A 228 -9.31 1.20 1.50
C PHE A 228 -8.97 -0.25 1.88
N GLN A 229 -8.09 -0.48 2.87
CA GLN A 229 -7.77 -1.84 3.29
C GLN A 229 -8.95 -2.55 3.96
N VAL A 230 -9.71 -1.84 4.79
CA VAL A 230 -10.90 -2.42 5.44
C VAL A 230 -11.91 -2.88 4.38
N LEU A 231 -12.10 -2.11 3.30
CA LEU A 231 -12.97 -2.51 2.20
C LEU A 231 -12.40 -3.67 1.37
N ASP A 232 -11.09 -3.71 1.15
CA ASP A 232 -10.40 -4.83 0.49
C ASP A 232 -10.54 -6.15 1.28
N ASP A 233 -10.45 -6.07 2.62
CA ASP A 233 -10.65 -7.21 3.52
C ASP A 233 -12.11 -7.69 3.52
N ILE A 234 -13.08 -6.75 3.50
CA ILE A 234 -14.51 -7.10 3.35
C ILE A 234 -14.74 -7.81 2.02
N THR A 235 -14.21 -7.27 0.93
CA THR A 235 -14.35 -7.82 -0.42
C THR A 235 -13.74 -9.23 -0.50
N ASN A 236 -12.62 -9.48 0.19
CA ASN A 236 -12.01 -10.81 0.27
C ASN A 236 -12.98 -11.87 0.82
N ILE A 237 -13.77 -11.50 1.84
CA ILE A 237 -14.73 -12.39 2.52
C ILE A 237 -16.04 -12.51 1.70
N THR A 238 -16.54 -11.41 1.11
CA THR A 238 -17.85 -11.39 0.44
C THR A 238 -17.79 -11.87 -1.01
N ASP A 239 -17.18 -11.09 -1.89
CA ASP A 239 -17.32 -11.21 -3.34
C ASP A 239 -16.06 -11.78 -4.02
N GLY A 240 -14.93 -11.76 -3.30
CA GLY A 240 -13.61 -12.10 -3.81
C GLY A 240 -12.92 -10.91 -4.48
N ASN A 241 -11.60 -10.85 -4.34
CA ASN A 241 -10.77 -9.76 -4.88
C ASN A 241 -10.29 -10.09 -6.31
N LYS A 242 -10.36 -9.13 -7.24
CA LYS A 242 -9.81 -9.33 -8.60
C LYS A 242 -8.32 -9.67 -8.55
N GLY A 243 -7.95 -10.86 -9.04
CA GLY A 243 -6.56 -11.33 -9.10
C GLY A 243 -6.05 -11.97 -7.80
N LYS A 244 -6.93 -12.20 -6.81
CA LYS A 244 -6.74 -13.07 -5.64
C LYS A 244 -7.87 -14.10 -5.60
N ASN A 245 -7.69 -15.20 -4.89
CA ASN A 245 -8.79 -16.13 -4.63
C ASN A 245 -9.60 -15.62 -3.44
N ARG A 246 -10.92 -15.85 -3.48
CA ARG A 246 -11.81 -15.51 -2.36
C ARG A 246 -11.41 -16.34 -1.14
N GLY A 247 -11.13 -15.68 -0.02
CA GLY A 247 -10.72 -16.37 1.21
C GLY A 247 -9.21 -16.61 1.36
N ASP A 248 -8.35 -16.06 0.49
CA ASP A 248 -6.89 -16.10 0.70
C ASP A 248 -6.51 -15.55 2.10
N ASP A 249 -7.19 -14.50 2.56
CA ASP A 249 -6.96 -13.90 3.89
C ASP A 249 -7.29 -14.89 5.03
N ILE A 250 -8.18 -15.87 4.80
CA ILE A 250 -8.51 -16.94 5.75
C ILE A 250 -7.39 -17.99 5.79
N VAL A 251 -6.82 -18.34 4.64
CA VAL A 251 -5.64 -19.24 4.53
C VAL A 251 -4.42 -18.63 5.21
N GLU A 252 -4.24 -17.31 5.05
CA GLU A 252 -3.20 -16.52 5.72
C GLU A 252 -3.46 -16.36 7.23
N GLY A 253 -4.65 -16.73 7.72
CA GLY A 253 -5.05 -16.56 9.13
C GLY A 253 -5.11 -15.09 9.56
N LYS A 254 -5.40 -14.19 8.60
CA LYS A 254 -5.37 -12.75 8.78
C LYS A 254 -6.47 -12.30 9.74
N LYS A 255 -6.07 -11.61 10.81
CA LYS A 255 -6.98 -11.00 11.80
C LYS A 255 -7.47 -9.64 11.30
N SER A 256 -8.25 -9.65 10.23
CA SER A 256 -8.82 -8.43 9.63
C SER A 256 -9.92 -7.83 10.51
N LEU A 257 -10.27 -6.56 10.28
CA LEU A 257 -11.28 -5.88 11.09
C LEU A 257 -12.64 -6.60 11.11
N PRO A 258 -13.18 -7.13 9.99
CA PRO A 258 -14.41 -7.91 10.04
C PRO A 258 -14.34 -9.12 10.99
N VAL A 259 -13.19 -9.80 11.05
CA VAL A 259 -12.96 -10.95 11.95
C VAL A 259 -12.89 -10.49 13.39
N ILE A 260 -12.13 -9.43 13.68
CA ILE A 260 -12.00 -8.87 15.04
C ILE A 260 -13.36 -8.45 15.58
N LEU A 261 -14.12 -7.67 14.79
CA LEU A 261 -15.43 -7.19 15.21
C LEU A 261 -16.48 -8.31 15.33
N HIS A 262 -16.32 -9.41 14.58
CA HIS A 262 -17.14 -10.61 14.79
C HIS A 262 -16.83 -11.27 16.13
N LEU A 263 -15.54 -11.44 16.46
CA LEU A 263 -15.08 -12.09 17.69
C LEU A 263 -15.35 -11.27 18.95
N GLU A 264 -15.34 -9.93 18.86
CA GLU A 264 -15.77 -9.05 19.97
C GLU A 264 -17.25 -9.29 20.36
N GLU A 265 -18.11 -9.56 19.37
CA GLU A 265 -19.54 -9.84 19.61
C GLU A 265 -19.83 -11.32 19.90
N ASN A 266 -19.01 -12.22 19.37
CA ASN A 266 -19.17 -13.67 19.52
C ASN A 266 -17.88 -14.33 20.06
N PRO A 267 -17.48 -14.08 21.32
CA PRO A 267 -16.23 -14.63 21.88
C PRO A 267 -16.18 -16.16 21.88
N SER A 268 -17.32 -16.85 21.88
CA SER A 268 -17.41 -18.30 21.77
C SER A 268 -16.88 -18.85 20.44
N ASP A 269 -16.81 -18.03 19.40
CA ASP A 269 -16.33 -18.42 18.06
C ASP A 269 -14.80 -18.40 17.92
N ILE A 270 -14.05 -17.90 18.92
CA ILE A 270 -12.57 -17.79 18.85
C ILE A 270 -11.94 -19.13 18.47
N LEU A 271 -12.24 -20.20 19.23
CA LEU A 271 -11.68 -21.53 18.97
C LEU A 271 -12.09 -22.08 17.59
N ARG A 272 -13.30 -21.74 17.14
CA ARG A 272 -13.84 -22.18 15.85
C ARG A 272 -13.13 -21.49 14.69
N ILE A 273 -12.95 -20.17 14.75
CA ILE A 273 -12.25 -19.39 13.72
C ILE A 273 -10.76 -19.75 13.69
N THR A 274 -10.10 -19.88 14.85
CA THR A 274 -8.69 -20.31 14.91
C THR A 274 -8.50 -21.69 14.28
N LYS A 275 -9.43 -22.62 14.52
CA LYS A 275 -9.43 -23.92 13.85
C LYS A 275 -9.61 -23.78 12.34
N TYR A 276 -10.54 -22.97 11.87
CA TYR A 276 -10.72 -22.76 10.43
C TYR A 276 -9.47 -22.17 9.76
N PHE A 277 -8.77 -21.24 10.41
CA PHE A 277 -7.50 -20.72 9.90
C PHE A 277 -6.43 -21.82 9.79
N ALA A 278 -6.29 -22.67 10.81
CA ALA A 278 -5.34 -23.78 10.79
C ALA A 278 -5.66 -24.79 9.68
N ASP A 279 -6.92 -25.21 9.58
CA ASP A 279 -7.38 -26.17 8.58
C ASP A 279 -7.25 -25.59 7.15
N ALA A 280 -7.59 -24.31 6.95
CA ALA A 280 -7.44 -23.60 5.68
C ALA A 280 -5.98 -23.47 5.25
N LYS A 281 -5.06 -23.17 6.19
CA LYS A 281 -3.62 -23.08 5.92
C LYS A 281 -3.04 -24.41 5.41
N MET A 282 -3.56 -25.54 5.90
CA MET A 282 -3.13 -26.88 5.46
C MET A 282 -3.75 -27.31 4.13
N ALA A 283 -5.04 -27.02 3.93
CA ALA A 283 -5.83 -27.54 2.81
C ALA A 283 -5.92 -26.58 1.61
N GLY A 284 -5.52 -25.32 1.78
CA GLY A 284 -5.57 -24.28 0.75
C GLY A 284 -6.93 -23.59 0.63
N VAL A 285 -7.01 -22.65 -0.32
CA VAL A 285 -8.13 -21.71 -0.46
C VAL A 285 -9.47 -22.36 -0.82
N ASP A 286 -9.44 -23.50 -1.53
CA ASP A 286 -10.65 -24.22 -1.95
C ASP A 286 -11.24 -25.14 -0.87
N SER A 287 -10.63 -25.17 0.33
CA SER A 287 -11.02 -26.03 1.43
C SER A 287 -12.39 -25.67 2.02
N ASP A 288 -13.06 -26.68 2.61
CA ASP A 288 -14.33 -26.44 3.30
C ASP A 288 -14.17 -25.56 4.54
N ALA A 289 -12.98 -25.55 5.16
CA ALA A 289 -12.66 -24.64 6.25
C ALA A 289 -12.78 -23.16 5.84
N VAL A 290 -12.35 -22.79 4.63
CA VAL A 290 -12.52 -21.43 4.11
C VAL A 290 -14.00 -21.10 3.91
N LYS A 291 -14.78 -22.00 3.30
CA LYS A 291 -16.22 -21.80 3.05
C LYS A 291 -17.02 -21.67 4.35
N ASP A 292 -16.71 -22.51 5.33
CA ASP A 292 -17.35 -22.51 6.64
C ASP A 292 -17.01 -21.25 7.43
N CYS A 293 -15.75 -20.82 7.41
CA CYS A 293 -15.31 -19.58 8.06
C CYS A 293 -16.00 -18.36 7.45
N ILE A 294 -16.06 -18.28 6.12
CA ILE A 294 -16.75 -17.20 5.41
C ILE A 294 -18.25 -17.20 5.77
N THR A 295 -18.89 -18.37 5.79
CA THR A 295 -20.31 -18.50 6.14
C THR A 295 -20.57 -18.03 7.58
N LEU A 296 -19.69 -18.39 8.51
CA LEU A 296 -19.77 -17.92 9.90
C LEU A 296 -19.64 -16.39 9.97
N LEU A 297 -18.62 -15.81 9.32
CA LEU A 297 -18.38 -14.37 9.31
C LEU A 297 -19.52 -13.58 8.63
N GLN A 298 -20.13 -14.15 7.58
CA GLN A 298 -21.28 -13.56 6.89
C GLN A 298 -22.57 -13.62 7.70
N SER A 299 -22.70 -14.56 8.63
CA SER A 299 -23.85 -14.65 9.54
C SER A 299 -23.79 -13.66 10.70
N GLY A 300 -22.59 -13.13 11.01
CA GLY A 300 -22.37 -12.15 12.07
C GLY A 300 -22.45 -10.69 11.60
N VAL A 301 -22.31 -9.77 12.57
CA VAL A 301 -22.37 -8.31 12.32
C VAL A 301 -21.00 -7.68 12.00
N GLY A 302 -19.91 -8.46 12.07
CA GLY A 302 -18.53 -7.95 11.92
C GLY A 302 -18.29 -7.25 10.57
N ILE A 303 -18.81 -7.82 9.47
CA ILE A 303 -18.72 -7.24 8.14
C ILE A 303 -19.45 -5.88 8.05
N GLU A 304 -20.66 -5.81 8.60
CA GLU A 304 -21.46 -4.56 8.59
C GLU A 304 -20.78 -3.46 9.40
N LYS A 305 -20.31 -3.79 10.62
CA LYS A 305 -19.58 -2.84 11.47
C LYS A 305 -18.28 -2.36 10.81
N ALA A 306 -17.52 -3.25 10.18
CA ALA A 306 -16.31 -2.88 9.42
C ALA A 306 -16.64 -1.98 8.23
N ARG A 307 -17.77 -2.22 7.54
CA ARG A 307 -18.23 -1.37 6.44
C ARG A 307 -18.59 0.03 6.93
N ASP A 308 -19.28 0.14 8.06
CA ASP A 308 -19.63 1.43 8.67
C ASP A 308 -18.40 2.17 9.19
N TYR A 309 -17.41 1.43 9.71
CA TYR A 309 -16.11 1.98 10.06
C TYR A 309 -15.41 2.63 8.86
N ALA A 310 -15.34 1.92 7.72
CA ALA A 310 -14.76 2.46 6.49
C ALA A 310 -15.54 3.69 6.00
N LYS A 311 -16.88 3.66 5.99
CA LYS A 311 -17.73 4.80 5.60
C LYS A 311 -17.47 6.04 6.46
N LYS A 312 -17.36 5.89 7.77
CA LYS A 312 -17.06 7.01 8.69
C LYS A 312 -15.72 7.67 8.36
N ARG A 313 -14.70 6.86 8.03
CA ARG A 313 -13.39 7.38 7.59
C ARG A 313 -13.46 8.09 6.25
N LEU A 314 -14.18 7.55 5.28
CA LEU A 314 -14.36 8.21 3.97
C LEU A 314 -15.10 9.54 4.09
N SER A 315 -16.10 9.61 4.97
CA SER A 315 -16.78 10.86 5.32
C SER A 315 -15.82 11.87 5.94
N PHE A 316 -15.02 11.45 6.93
CA PHE A 316 -13.98 12.28 7.54
C PHE A 316 -12.97 12.80 6.50
N VAL A 317 -12.55 11.97 5.55
CA VAL A 317 -11.65 12.37 4.46
C VAL A 317 -12.30 13.45 3.60
N SER A 318 -13.54 13.23 3.17
CA SER A 318 -14.26 14.14 2.27
C SER A 318 -14.49 15.50 2.93
N THR A 319 -15.01 15.51 4.16
CA THR A 319 -15.20 16.73 4.96
C THR A 319 -13.87 17.43 5.23
N GLY A 320 -12.83 16.70 5.63
CA GLY A 320 -11.52 17.29 5.92
C GLY A 320 -10.89 17.98 4.71
N ILE A 321 -11.02 17.40 3.51
CA ILE A 321 -10.55 18.04 2.26
C ILE A 321 -11.38 19.30 1.96
N GLN A 322 -12.70 19.24 2.10
CA GLN A 322 -13.58 20.39 1.86
C GLN A 322 -13.32 21.53 2.86
N ASP A 323 -13.09 21.23 4.12
CA ASP A 323 -12.77 22.22 5.15
C ASP A 323 -11.44 22.93 4.87
N MET A 324 -10.45 22.21 4.32
CA MET A 324 -9.14 22.78 3.99
C MET A 324 -9.12 23.59 2.69
N TYR A 325 -9.87 23.17 1.66
CA TYR A 325 -9.73 23.69 0.29
C TYR A 325 -11.03 24.24 -0.32
N GLY A 326 -12.14 24.21 0.43
CA GLY A 326 -13.45 24.61 -0.06
C GLY A 326 -14.00 23.66 -1.14
N ASN A 327 -14.79 24.20 -2.07
CA ASN A 327 -15.47 23.43 -3.12
C ASN A 327 -14.88 23.68 -4.51
N SER A 328 -13.56 23.55 -4.65
CA SER A 328 -12.89 23.71 -5.95
C SER A 328 -13.09 22.50 -6.89
N ALA A 329 -12.79 22.68 -8.18
CA ALA A 329 -12.83 21.57 -9.14
C ALA A 329 -11.81 20.46 -8.80
N ALA A 330 -10.65 20.82 -8.23
CA ALA A 330 -9.66 19.87 -7.75
C ALA A 330 -10.17 19.04 -6.56
N VAL A 331 -10.83 19.70 -5.59
CA VAL A 331 -11.49 19.01 -4.46
C VAL A 331 -12.54 18.03 -4.97
N LYS A 332 -13.40 18.46 -5.89
CA LYS A 332 -14.43 17.59 -6.48
C LYS A 332 -13.81 16.37 -7.17
N THR A 333 -12.75 16.57 -7.94
CA THR A 333 -12.03 15.49 -8.64
C THR A 333 -11.42 14.49 -7.66
N LEU A 334 -10.80 14.97 -6.57
CA LEU A 334 -10.23 14.11 -5.54
C LEU A 334 -11.31 13.31 -4.80
N ILE A 335 -12.44 13.93 -4.44
CA ILE A 335 -13.58 13.24 -3.80
C ILE A 335 -14.17 12.19 -4.76
N GLU A 336 -14.39 12.52 -6.03
CA GLU A 336 -14.90 11.55 -7.01
C GLU A 336 -13.92 10.37 -7.21
N PHE A 337 -12.60 10.62 -7.16
CA PHE A 337 -11.59 9.57 -7.17
C PHE A 337 -11.67 8.69 -5.91
N ILE A 338 -11.82 9.29 -4.73
CA ILE A 338 -12.00 8.55 -3.46
C ILE A 338 -13.24 7.66 -3.56
N GLU A 339 -14.37 8.18 -4.03
CA GLU A 339 -15.56 7.36 -4.22
C GLU A 339 -15.34 6.22 -5.22
N TYR A 340 -14.68 6.50 -6.34
CA TYR A 340 -14.38 5.48 -7.36
C TYR A 340 -13.49 4.36 -6.81
N LEU A 341 -12.47 4.71 -6.03
CA LEU A 341 -11.54 3.75 -5.43
C LEU A 341 -12.24 2.76 -4.50
N ASN A 342 -13.36 3.18 -3.89
CA ASN A 342 -14.10 2.47 -2.85
C ASN A 342 -15.45 1.87 -3.32
N LYS A 343 -15.77 1.94 -4.62
CA LYS A 343 -16.97 1.36 -5.25
C LYS A 343 -16.75 -0.07 -5.79
N VAL A 344 -15.73 -0.78 -5.30
CA VAL A 344 -15.40 -2.15 -5.71
C VAL A 344 -16.00 -3.13 -4.74
#